data_AF-A0A7C7UT41-F1
#
_entry.id   AF-A0A7C7UT41-F1
#
_cell.length_a   1.000
_cell.length_b   1.000
_cell.length_c   1.000
_cell.angle_alpha   90.00
_cell.angle_beta   90.00
_cell.angle_gamma   90.00
#
_symmetry.space_group_name_H-M   'P 1'
#
loop_
_entity.id
_entity.type
_entity.pdbx_description
1 polymer ?
#
loop_
_entity_poly.entity_id
_entity_poly.type
_entity_poly.pdbx_seq_one_letter_code
_entity_poly.pdbx_strand_id
1 'polypeptide(L)'
;MAMMLLESHIPFGVVSERELHRLPEYDLAILPTMAAMSPQQAQQIREYVAQGGTIIATGPASLYTKEGVLLEDFRLADVFRVAAR
;
A
#
# COMPACT_ATOMS: atom_id res chain seq x y z
N MET A 1 -9.73 5.53 6.29
CA MET A 1 -9.46 4.55 7.37
C MET A 1 -8.95 5.19 8.66
N ALA A 2 -8.22 6.32 8.62
CA ALA A 2 -7.69 6.97 9.84
C ALA A 2 -8.75 7.27 10.91
N MET A 3 -9.94 7.77 10.54
CA MET A 3 -11.01 8.04 11.52
C MET A 3 -11.43 6.77 12.29
N MET A 4 -11.55 5.63 11.61
CA MET A 4 -11.91 4.36 12.26
C MET A 4 -10.85 3.93 13.29
N LEU A 5 -9.56 4.13 12.98
CA LEU A 5 -8.46 3.82 13.92
C LEU A 5 -8.47 4.75 15.13
N LEU A 6 -8.74 6.05 14.89
CA LEU A 6 -8.89 7.05 15.95
C LEU A 6 -10.04 6.69 16.90
N GLU A 7 -11.23 6.42 16.35
CA GLU A 7 -12.42 6.04 17.13
C GLU A 7 -12.23 4.71 17.87
N SER A 8 -11.46 3.79 17.29
CA SER A 8 -11.11 2.50 17.92
C SER A 8 -9.93 2.59 18.89
N HIS A 9 -9.35 3.78 19.10
CA HIS A 9 -8.20 4.00 19.97
C HIS A 9 -6.98 3.14 19.62
N ILE A 10 -6.78 2.85 18.33
CA ILE A 10 -5.62 2.12 17.83
C ILE A 10 -4.55 3.15 17.46
N PRO A 11 -3.36 3.16 18.10
CA PRO A 11 -2.27 4.04 17.70
C PRO A 11 -1.78 3.72 16.30
N PHE A 12 -1.55 4.74 15.48
CA PHE A 12 -1.01 4.60 14.13
C PHE A 12 -0.08 5.74 13.76
N GLY A 13 0.86 5.46 12.85
CA GLY A 13 1.66 6.47 12.17
C GLY A 13 1.10 6.78 10.78
N VAL A 14 1.39 7.97 10.27
CA VAL A 14 1.16 8.31 8.86
C VAL A 14 2.51 8.31 8.16
N VAL A 15 2.65 7.44 7.16
CA VAL A 15 3.84 7.35 6.32
C VAL A 15 3.48 7.89 4.94
N SER A 16 4.19 8.93 4.48
CA SER A 16 3.99 9.45 3.14
C SER A 16 4.61 8.52 2.10
N GLU A 17 4.19 8.61 0.83
CA GLU A 17 4.77 7.77 -0.22
C GLU A 17 6.25 8.08 -0.54
N ARG A 18 6.81 9.15 0.04
CA ARG A 18 8.24 9.49 -0.02
C ARG A 18 9.06 8.81 1.08
N GLU A 19 8.37 8.26 2.08
CA GLU A 19 8.95 7.70 3.30
C GLU A 19 8.67 6.21 3.46
N LEU A 20 8.39 5.48 2.36
CA LEU A 20 8.12 4.04 2.41
C LEU A 20 9.28 3.20 2.99
N HIS A 21 10.48 3.77 3.09
CA HIS A 21 11.61 3.16 3.80
C HIS A 21 11.35 3.00 5.32
N ARG A 22 10.34 3.69 5.86
CA ARG A 22 9.90 3.61 7.27
C ARG A 22 8.86 2.52 7.51
N LEU A 23 8.34 1.85 6.47
CA LEU A 23 7.38 0.75 6.64
C LEU A 23 7.85 -0.35 7.61
N PRO A 24 9.14 -0.74 7.65
CA PRO A 24 9.64 -1.71 8.62
C PRO A 24 9.56 -1.28 10.09
N GLU A 25 9.24 0.00 10.40
CA GLU A 25 8.94 0.45 11.76
C GLU A 25 7.56 -0.05 12.26
N TYR A 26 6.74 -0.63 11.38
CA TYR A 26 5.35 -1.01 11.65
C TYR A 26 5.06 -2.47 11.27
N ASP A 27 4.33 -3.19 12.11
CA ASP A 27 3.89 -4.58 11.83
C ASP A 27 2.86 -4.65 10.68
N LEU A 28 2.08 -3.58 10.51
CA LEU A 28 1.00 -3.48 9.53
C LEU A 28 1.03 -2.12 8.82
N ALA A 29 1.02 -2.15 7.49
CA ALA A 29 0.80 -0.98 6.65
C ALA A 29 -0.59 -1.02 6.01
N ILE A 30 -1.33 0.08 6.11
CA ILE A 30 -2.63 0.24 5.44
C ILE A 30 -2.41 1.14 4.23
N LEU A 31 -2.83 0.69 3.05
CA LEU A 31 -2.80 1.42 1.79
C LEU A 31 -4.24 1.85 1.43
N PRO A 32 -4.79 2.92 2.03
CA PRO A 32 -6.17 3.31 1.83
C PRO A 32 -6.35 3.98 0.46
N THR A 33 -6.84 3.24 -0.53
CA THR A 33 -7.11 3.77 -1.87
C THR A 33 -5.87 4.43 -2.50
N MET A 34 -4.67 3.91 -2.23
CA MET A 34 -3.41 4.40 -2.81
C MET A 34 -3.33 3.95 -4.28
N ALA A 35 -4.14 4.58 -5.13
CA ALA A 35 -4.44 4.09 -6.47
C ALA A 35 -3.25 4.23 -7.42
N ALA A 36 -2.61 5.40 -7.41
CA ALA A 36 -1.45 5.72 -8.22
C ALA A 36 -0.16 5.29 -7.52
N MET A 37 0.69 4.55 -8.21
CA MET A 37 1.94 4.02 -7.63
C MET A 37 3.04 3.96 -8.70
N SER A 38 4.27 4.33 -8.35
CA SER A 38 5.43 4.11 -9.21
C SER A 38 5.96 2.67 -9.08
N PRO A 39 6.72 2.17 -10.08
CA PRO A 39 7.40 0.88 -9.97
C PRO A 39 8.29 0.76 -8.72
N GLN A 40 8.98 1.86 -8.37
CA GLN A 40 9.85 1.91 -7.18
C GLN A 40 9.06 1.77 -5.88
N GLN A 41 7.93 2.46 -5.75
CA GLN A 41 7.07 2.34 -4.56
C GLN A 41 6.50 0.93 -4.43
N ALA A 42 6.06 0.33 -5.54
CA ALA A 42 5.59 -1.06 -5.54
C ALA A 42 6.70 -2.03 -5.10
N GLN A 43 7.94 -1.79 -5.53
CA GLN A 43 9.09 -2.60 -5.12
C GLN A 43 9.37 -2.48 -3.61
N GLN A 44 9.32 -1.27 -3.03
CA GLN A 44 9.50 -1.07 -1.59
C GLN A 44 8.42 -1.78 -0.76
N ILE A 45 7.17 -1.76 -1.23
CA ILE A 45 6.08 -2.48 -0.56
C ILE A 45 6.27 -4.00 -0.68
N ARG A 46 6.73 -4.50 -1.83
CA ARG A 46 7.09 -5.91 -2.02
C ARG A 46 8.19 -6.36 -1.05
N GLU A 47 9.23 -5.54 -0.90
CA GLU A 47 10.32 -5.79 0.05
C GLU A 47 9.83 -5.82 1.50
N TYR A 48 8.97 -4.87 1.89
CA TYR A 48 8.35 -4.85 3.21
C TYR A 48 7.58 -6.15 3.50
N VAL A 49 6.75 -6.62 2.56
CA VAL A 49 6.00 -7.87 2.73
C VAL A 49 6.93 -9.09 2.75
N ALA A 50 7.95 -9.11 1.90
CA ALA A 50 8.94 -10.19 1.88
C ALA A 50 9.72 -10.32 3.20
N GLN A 51 9.86 -9.22 3.95
CA GLN A 51 10.49 -9.18 5.28
C GLN A 51 9.51 -9.53 6.42
N GLY A 52 8.27 -9.93 6.11
CA GLY A 52 7.25 -10.33 7.08
C GLY A 52 6.23 -9.23 7.42
N GLY A 53 6.32 -8.07 6.78
CA GLY A 53 5.35 -6.98 6.95
C GLY A 53 3.96 -7.35 6.43
N THR A 54 2.93 -6.90 7.13
CA THR A 54 1.54 -7.14 6.70
C THR A 54 1.00 -5.92 5.98
N ILE A 55 0.24 -6.11 4.90
CA ILE A 55 -0.47 -5.01 4.23
C ILE A 55 -1.98 -5.21 4.22
N ILE A 56 -2.73 -4.12 4.43
CA ILE A 56 -4.15 -4.03 4.09
C ILE A 56 -4.29 -3.02 2.97
N ALA A 57 -4.63 -3.49 1.78
CA ALA A 57 -4.93 -2.65 0.63
C ALA A 57 -6.45 -2.58 0.41
N THR A 58 -6.98 -1.37 0.19
CA THR A 58 -8.42 -1.18 -0.07
C THR A 58 -8.64 -0.35 -1.32
N GLY A 59 -9.76 -0.61 -2.01
CA GLY A 59 -10.09 0.07 -3.26
C GLY A 59 -9.14 -0.29 -4.40
N PRO A 60 -8.88 0.63 -5.35
CA PRO A 60 -8.06 0.37 -6.54
C PRO A 60 -6.55 0.54 -6.25
N ALA A 61 -6.08 0.13 -5.06
CA ALA A 61 -4.70 0.35 -4.65
C ALA A 61 -3.72 -0.27 -5.66
N SER A 62 -2.73 0.50 -6.10
CA SER A 62 -1.72 0.12 -7.10
C SER A 62 -2.21 -0.12 -8.55
N LEU A 63 -3.45 0.28 -8.90
CA LEU A 63 -4.02 0.06 -10.23
C LEU A 63 -3.66 1.13 -11.27
N TYR A 64 -3.04 2.24 -10.86
CA TYR A 64 -2.71 3.35 -11.74
C TYR A 64 -1.22 3.70 -11.71
N THR A 65 -0.72 4.28 -12.81
CA THR A 65 0.58 4.96 -12.82
C THR A 65 0.54 6.25 -11.99
N LYS A 66 1.70 6.87 -11.74
CA LYS A 66 1.77 8.17 -11.05
C LYS A 66 1.06 9.30 -11.81
N GLU A 67 0.95 9.16 -13.11
CA GLU A 67 0.28 10.09 -14.02
C GLU A 67 -1.23 9.83 -14.11
N GLY A 68 -1.75 8.83 -13.38
CA GLY A 68 -3.17 8.48 -13.35
C GLY A 68 -3.63 7.59 -14.51
N VAL A 69 -2.70 6.97 -15.24
CA VAL A 69 -3.03 6.03 -16.32
C VAL A 69 -3.42 4.68 -15.72
N LEU A 70 -4.55 4.12 -16.16
CA LEU A 70 -5.02 2.80 -15.74
C LEU A 70 -4.07 1.71 -16.25
N LEU A 71 -3.69 0.79 -15.38
CA LEU A 71 -2.88 -0.39 -15.73
C LEU A 71 -3.77 -1.58 -16.08
N GLU A 72 -3.21 -2.55 -16.80
CA GLU A 72 -3.87 -3.82 -17.11
C GLU A 72 -4.10 -4.67 -15.85
N ASP A 73 -3.22 -4.55 -14.85
CA ASP A 73 -3.35 -5.21 -13.55
C ASP A 73 -2.69 -4.36 -12.44
N PHE A 74 -2.93 -4.71 -11.18
CA PHE A 74 -2.30 -4.09 -10.01
C PHE A 74 -0.77 -4.24 -10.06
N ARG A 75 -0.03 -3.17 -9.74
CA ARG A 75 1.43 -3.27 -9.58
C ARG A 75 1.87 -4.21 -8.45
N LEU A 76 0.94 -4.52 -7.54
CA LEU A 76 1.12 -5.43 -6.41
C LEU A 76 0.30 -6.72 -6.56
N ALA A 77 -0.12 -7.09 -7.78
CA ALA A 77 -0.91 -8.31 -8.02
C ALA A 77 -0.25 -9.58 -7.46
N ASP A 78 1.08 -9.66 -7.49
CA ASP A 78 1.86 -10.77 -6.92
C ASP A 78 1.81 -10.82 -5.39
N VAL A 79 1.70 -9.66 -4.74
CA VAL A 79 1.50 -9.54 -3.29
C VAL A 79 0.05 -9.82 -2.91
N PHE A 80 -0.89 -9.23 -3.65
CA PHE A 80 -2.33 -9.39 -3.37
C PHE A 80 -2.85 -10.77 -3.73
N ARG A 81 -2.17 -11.49 -4.64
CA ARG A 81 -2.59 -12.78 -5.21
C ARG A 81 -3.97 -12.74 -5.85
N VAL A 82 -4.37 -11.58 -6.35
CA VAL A 82 -5.60 -11.33 -7.11
C VAL A 82 -5.28 -10.42 -8.30
N ALA A 83 -6.11 -10.49 -9.34
CA ALA A 83 -5.99 -9.66 -10.52
C ALA A 83 -7.06 -8.55 -10.53
N ALA A 84 -6.75 -7.40 -11.12
CA ALA A 84 -7.71 -6.37 -11.44
C ALA A 84 -8.64 -6.89 -12.55
N ARG A 85 -9.94 -6.91 -12.28
CA ARG A 85 -10.99 -7.26 -13.25
C ARG A 85 -11.84 -6.03 -13.53
#